data_AF-A0A178LWK1-F1
#
_entry.id   AF-A0A178LWK1-F1
#
_cell.length_a   1.000
_cell.length_b   1.000
_cell.length_c   1.000
_cell.angle_alpha   90.00
_cell.angle_beta   90.00
_cell.angle_gamma   90.00
#
_symmetry.space_group_name_H-M   'P 1'
#
loop_
_entity.id
_entity.type
_entity.pdbx_description
1 polymer ?
#
loop_
_entity_poly.entity_id
_entity_poly.type
_entity_poly.pdbx_seq_one_letter_code
_entity_poly.pdbx_strand_id
1 'polypeptide(L)' 'MRNGNFEQYTVEEVLQTFGAEARAFLREHRIDRSNLRFADACAAASVNPDEFFAQLDASMRRRAARAAKQNVAEYA' A
#
# COMPACT_ATOMS: atom_id res chain seq x y z
N MET A 1 -4.71 -8.90 11.39
CA MET A 1 -4.62 -8.62 9.95
C MET A 1 -5.97 -8.98 9.36
N ARG A 2 -6.68 -8.00 8.77
CA ARG A 2 -8.06 -8.18 8.30
C ARG A 2 -7.98 -8.95 6.97
N ASN A 3 -7.89 -10.28 7.06
CA ASN A 3 -7.93 -11.20 5.93
C ASN A 3 -9.33 -11.12 5.30
N GLY A 4 -9.50 -10.22 4.34
CA GLY A 4 -10.68 -10.14 3.50
C GLY A 4 -10.22 -10.10 2.06
N ASN A 5 -10.38 -11.22 1.35
CA ASN A 5 -10.25 -11.41 -0.09
C ASN A 5 -9.58 -10.26 -0.86
N PHE A 6 -8.24 -10.27 -0.91
CA PHE A 6 -7.46 -9.33 -1.72
C PHE A 6 -7.78 -9.42 -3.21
N GLU A 7 -8.26 -10.59 -3.65
CA GLU A 7 -8.75 -10.85 -5.00
C GLU A 7 -10.01 -10.03 -5.36
N GLN A 8 -10.75 -9.53 -4.36
CA GLN A 8 -11.96 -8.76 -4.58
C GLN A 8 -11.73 -7.25 -4.63
N TYR A 9 -10.52 -6.77 -4.35
CA TYR A 9 -10.23 -5.33 -4.46
C TYR A 9 -9.71 -4.98 -5.85
N THR A 10 -10.15 -3.84 -6.36
CA THR A 10 -9.60 -3.16 -7.52
C THR A 10 -8.42 -2.28 -7.11
N VAL A 11 -7.56 -1.92 -8.08
CA VAL A 11 -6.44 -0.99 -7.83
C VAL A 11 -6.96 0.35 -7.27
N GLU A 12 -8.15 0.79 -7.70
CA GLU A 12 -8.78 2.02 -7.22
C GLU A 12 -9.20 1.92 -5.74
N GLU A 13 -9.84 0.82 -5.32
CA GLU A 13 -10.23 0.62 -3.91
C GLU A 13 -9.01 0.54 -2.99
N VAL A 14 -7.91 -0.07 -3.45
CA VAL A 14 -6.63 -0.07 -2.71
C VAL A 14 -6.11 1.37 -2.57
N LEU A 15 -6.17 2.17 -3.63
CA LEU A 15 -5.82 3.59 -3.60
C LEU A 15 -6.71 4.41 -2.66
N GLN A 16 -8.02 4.15 -2.61
CA GLN A 16 -8.94 4.82 -1.71
C GLN A 16 -8.70 4.44 -0.24
N THR A 17 -8.37 3.16 0.02
CA THR A 17 -8.15 2.65 1.37
C THR A 17 -6.84 3.14 1.98
N PHE A 18 -5.75 3.07 1.22
CA PHE A 18 -4.39 3.32 1.70
C PHE A 18 -3.81 4.66 1.23
N GLY A 19 -4.52 5.37 0.34
CA GLY A 19 -4.22 6.74 -0.06
C GLY A 19 -2.86 6.92 -0.74
N ALA A 20 -2.09 7.89 -0.23
CA ALA A 20 -0.84 8.33 -0.83
C ALA A 20 0.28 7.27 -0.75
N GLU A 21 0.27 6.39 0.25
CA GLU A 21 1.30 5.36 0.39
C GLU A 21 1.15 4.27 -0.67
N ALA A 22 -0.07 3.75 -0.86
CA ALA A 22 -0.33 2.80 -1.93
C ALA A 22 -0.02 3.41 -3.30
N ARG A 23 -0.31 4.71 -3.50
CA ARG A 23 0.02 5.39 -4.76
C ARG A 23 1.52 5.37 -5.07
N ALA A 24 2.38 5.56 -4.07
CA ALA A 24 3.82 5.54 -4.27
C ALA A 24 4.30 4.14 -4.70
N PHE A 25 3.83 3.11 -3.99
CA PHE A 25 4.15 1.71 -4.29
C PHE A 25 3.62 1.26 -5.65
N LEU A 26 2.35 1.56 -5.98
CA LEU A 26 1.78 1.25 -7.29
C LEU A 26 2.62 1.86 -8.41
N ARG A 27 3.08 3.10 -8.24
CA ARG A 27 3.95 3.78 -9.23
C ARG A 27 5.32 3.14 -9.34
N GLU A 28 5.92 2.73 -8.24
CA GLU A 28 7.21 2.04 -8.20
C GLU A 28 7.16 0.72 -8.98
N HIS A 29 6.05 -0.02 -8.83
CA HIS A 29 5.79 -1.25 -9.55
C HIS A 29 5.18 -1.06 -10.95
N ARG A 30 5.08 0.19 -11.45
CA ARG A 30 4.46 0.53 -12.74
C ARG A 30 3.02 0.01 -12.90
N ILE A 31 2.30 -0.13 -11.79
CA ILE A 31 0.89 -0.47 -11.77
C ILE A 31 0.11 0.83 -11.95
N ASP A 32 -0.43 1.02 -13.15
CA ASP A 32 -1.26 2.17 -13.46
C ASP A 32 -2.65 2.07 -12.82
N ARG A 33 -3.25 3.25 -12.59
CA ARG A 33 -4.63 3.34 -12.10
C ARG A 33 -5.55 2.76 -13.15
N SER A 34 -6.17 1.64 -12.79
CA SER A 34 -7.12 0.95 -13.64
C SER A 34 -8.24 0.38 -12.77
N ASN A 35 -9.41 0.17 -13.36
CA ASN A 35 -10.51 -0.52 -12.69
C ASN A 35 -10.30 -2.04 -12.68
N LEU A 36 -9.09 -2.52 -12.99
CA LEU A 36 -8.75 -3.92 -12.96
C LEU A 36 -8.66 -4.41 -11.51
N ARG A 37 -8.84 -5.72 -11.35
CA ARG A 37 -8.56 -6.38 -10.08
C ARG A 37 -7.10 -6.16 -9.73
N PHE A 38 -6.86 -5.91 -8.45
CA PHE A 38 -5.50 -5.68 -7.96
C PHE A 38 -4.60 -6.90 -8.24
N ALA A 39 -5.13 -8.11 -8.13
CA ALA A 39 -4.42 -9.35 -8.47
C ALA A 39 -3.96 -9.38 -9.93
N ASP A 40 -4.83 -9.02 -10.88
CA ASP A 40 -4.50 -9.00 -12.32
C ASP A 40 -3.45 -7.94 -12.64
N ALA A 41 -3.57 -6.77 -12.01
CA ALA A 41 -2.62 -5.67 -12.19
C ALA A 41 -1.24 -6.02 -11.61
N CYS A 42 -1.19 -6.70 -10.47
CA CYS A 42 0.04 -7.23 -9.89
C CYS A 42 0.65 -8.33 -10.78
N ALA A 43 -0.17 -9.25 -11.30
CA ALA A 43 0.29 -10.29 -12.22
C ALA A 43 0.89 -9.69 -13.50
N ALA A 44 0.25 -8.67 -14.08
CA ALA A 44 0.77 -7.94 -15.24
C ALA A 44 2.12 -7.24 -14.95
N ALA A 45 2.30 -6.75 -13.72
CA ALA A 45 3.56 -6.16 -13.26
C ALA A 45 4.58 -7.19 -12.75
N SER A 46 4.26 -8.49 -12.78
CA SER A 46 5.08 -9.56 -12.17
C SER A 46 5.39 -9.35 -10.68
N VAL A 47 4.43 -8.80 -9.95
CA VAL A 47 4.50 -8.53 -8.51
C VAL A 47 3.56 -9.48 -7.76
N ASN A 48 3.99 -9.96 -6.60
CA ASN A 48 3.12 -10.74 -5.73
C ASN A 48 2.25 -9.78 -4.86
N PRO A 49 0.91 -9.86 -4.92
CA PRO A 49 0.01 -9.04 -4.11
C PRO A 49 0.32 -9.08 -2.60
N ASP A 50 0.65 -10.25 -2.06
CA ASP A 50 0.94 -10.41 -0.62
C ASP A 50 2.20 -9.66 -0.22
N GLU A 51 3.23 -9.74 -1.06
CA GLU A 51 4.49 -9.03 -0.85
C GLU A 51 4.29 -7.52 -0.92
N PHE A 52 3.49 -7.04 -1.88
CA PHE A 52 3.15 -5.62 -1.99
C PHE A 52 2.53 -5.08 -0.69
N PHE A 53 1.55 -5.78 -0.13
CA PHE A 53 0.91 -5.34 1.12
C PHE A 53 1.84 -5.46 2.32
N ALA A 54 2.71 -6.47 2.38
CA ALA A 54 3.70 -6.58 3.43
C ALA A 54 4.67 -5.38 3.41
N GLN A 55 5.11 -4.95 2.22
CA GLN A 55 5.95 -3.77 2.06
C GLN A 55 5.21 -2.47 2.40
N LEU A 56 3.95 -2.36 1.99
CA LEU A 56 3.09 -1.22 2.31
C LEU A 56 2.88 -1.09 3.83
N ASP A 57 2.50 -2.17 4.53
CA ASP A 57 2.30 -2.17 5.98
C ASP A 57 3.62 -1.86 6.71
N ALA A 58 4.74 -2.41 6.25
CA ALA A 58 6.06 -2.07 6.79
C ALA A 58 6.38 -0.57 6.61
N SER A 59 6.02 0.02 5.47
CA SER A 59 6.23 1.45 5.20
C SER A 59 5.32 2.34 6.07
N MET A 60 4.05 1.97 6.25
CA MET A 60 3.10 2.65 7.13
C MET A 60 3.58 2.61 8.58
N ARG A 61 4.04 1.45 9.07
CA ARG A 61 4.62 1.31 10.41
C ARG A 61 5.87 2.16 10.58
N ARG A 62 6.76 2.20 9.57
CA ARG A 62 7.94 3.08 9.60
C ARG A 62 7.55 4.55 9.66
N ARG A 63 6.53 4.98 8.91
CA ARG A 63 6.05 6.37 8.95
C ARG A 63 5.39 6.68 10.30
N ALA A 64 4.55 5.79 10.83
CA ALA A 64 3.96 5.94 12.16
C ALA A 64 5.03 6.05 13.26
N ALA A 65 6.08 5.23 13.21
CA ALA A 65 7.21 5.30 14.15
C ALA A 65 8.00 6.61 14.03
N ARG A 66 8.17 7.15 12.81
CA ARG A 66 8.81 8.45 12.59
C ARG A 66 7.95 9.62 13.09
N ALA A 67 6.64 9.58 12.83
CA ALA A 67 5.69 10.57 13.33
C ALA A 67 5.65 10.57 14.88
N ALA A 68 5.68 9.40 15.51
CA ALA A 68 5.78 9.27 16.96
C ALA A 68 7.10 9.85 17.51
N LYS A 69 8.23 9.68 16.81
CA LYS A 69 9.51 10.30 17.19
C LYS A 69 9.52 11.83 17.06
N GLN A 70 8.81 12.40 16.08
CA GLN A 70 8.71 13.86 15.93
C GLN A 70 7.87 14.50 17.05
N ASN A 71 6.77 13.87 17.46
CA ASN A 71 5.96 14.37 18.59
C ASN A 71 6.70 14.39 19.93
N VAL A 72 7.71 13.52 20.14
CA VAL A 72 8.52 13.54 21.36
C VAL A 72 9.57 14.66 21.33
N ALA A 73 10.02 15.09 20.16
CA ALA A 73 11.00 16.16 20.01
C ALA A 73 10.41 17.57 20.13
N GLU A 74 9.08 17.71 20.00
CA GLU A 74 8.37 19.00 20.12
C GLU A 74 7.93 19.31 21.57
N TYR A 75 8.27 18.44 22.53
CA TYR A 75 7.90 18.56 23.95
C TYR A 75 9.10 18.44 24.91
N ALA A 76 10.30 18.86 24.47
CA ALA A 76 11.52 18.87 25.28
C ALA A 76 12.15 20.26 25.35
#